data_AF-A0AA92TUW0-F1
#
_entry.id   AF-A0AA92TUW0-F1
#
_cell.length_a   1.000
_cell.length_b   1.000
_cell.length_c   1.000
_cell.angle_alpha   90.00
_cell.angle_beta   90.00
_cell.angle_gamma   90.00
#
_symmetry.space_group_name_H-M   'P 1'
#
loop_
_entity.id
_entity.type
_entity.pdbx_description
1 polymer ?
#
loop_
_entity_poly.entity_id
_entity_poly.type
_entity_poly.pdbx_seq_one_letter_code
_entity_poly.pdbx_strand_id
1 'polypeptide(L)'
;CVSPKDITLIGRNSNVCHLYEGFMDFLSAVILGIGRGEDHIILNSVANMQKVHHLLDGYAQVYCHLDNDEAGENACVELQKRYGDKVIDHSHLYTGYKDLNEYLMSHKTRK
;
A
#
# COMPACT_ATOMS: atom_id res chain seq x y z
N CYS A 1 16.98 -12.97 -17.01
CA CYS A 1 15.71 -12.23 -17.10
C CYS A 1 14.90 -12.50 -15.85
N VAL A 2 14.83 -11.53 -14.93
CA VAL A 2 13.96 -11.64 -13.75
C VAL A 2 12.55 -11.35 -14.26
N SER A 3 11.59 -12.27 -14.09
CA SER A 3 10.19 -11.96 -14.39
C SER A 3 9.84 -10.63 -13.73
N PRO A 4 9.17 -9.70 -14.43
CA PRO A 4 8.67 -8.51 -13.76
C PRO A 4 7.86 -8.98 -12.55
N LYS A 5 8.21 -8.49 -11.36
CA LYS A 5 7.45 -8.81 -10.15
C LYS A 5 6.04 -8.25 -10.40
N ASP A 6 5.08 -9.09 -10.72
CA ASP A 6 3.74 -8.64 -11.05
C ASP A 6 2.98 -8.22 -9.78
N ILE A 7 1.92 -7.44 -9.98
CA ILE A 7 1.03 -6.99 -8.90
C ILE A 7 0.31 -8.21 -8.33
N THR A 8 0.20 -8.28 -7.01
CA THR A 8 -0.59 -9.30 -6.32
C THR A 8 -1.90 -8.68 -5.80
N LEU A 9 -3.04 -9.28 -6.14
CA LEU A 9 -4.35 -8.92 -5.60
C LEU A 9 -4.85 -10.03 -4.67
N ILE A 10 -5.23 -9.66 -3.46
CA ILE A 10 -5.88 -10.54 -2.47
C ILE A 10 -7.28 -9.97 -2.24
N GLY A 11 -8.26 -10.53 -2.94
CA GLY A 11 -9.66 -10.11 -2.84
C GLY A 11 -10.40 -10.75 -1.67
N ARG A 12 -11.20 -9.93 -0.96
CA ARG A 12 -12.14 -10.33 0.09
C ARG A 12 -13.58 -9.88 -0.21
N ASN A 13 -13.87 -9.52 -1.47
CA ASN A 13 -15.14 -8.94 -1.92
C ASN A 13 -15.49 -7.63 -1.21
N SER A 14 -14.48 -6.81 -0.92
CA SER A 14 -14.68 -5.48 -0.37
C SER A 14 -14.64 -4.41 -1.46
N ASN A 15 -15.40 -3.33 -1.28
CA ASN A 15 -15.28 -2.13 -2.12
C ASN A 15 -14.14 -1.22 -1.65
N VAL A 16 -13.41 -1.61 -0.61
CA VAL A 16 -12.28 -0.90 -0.04
C VAL A 16 -11.03 -1.74 -0.22
N CYS A 17 -9.95 -1.10 -0.68
CA CYS A 17 -8.66 -1.76 -0.89
C CYS A 17 -7.54 -1.06 -0.12
N HIS A 18 -6.62 -1.84 0.43
CA HIS A 18 -5.32 -1.36 0.89
C HIS A 18 -4.25 -1.65 -0.15
N LEU A 19 -3.56 -0.60 -0.59
CA LEU A 19 -2.46 -0.65 -1.54
C LEU A 19 -1.13 -0.61 -0.78
N TYR A 20 -0.24 -1.55 -1.06
CA TYR A 20 1.08 -1.67 -0.45
C TYR A 20 2.17 -1.61 -1.51
N GLU A 21 3.28 -0.96 -1.20
CA GLU A 21 4.45 -0.93 -2.08
C GLU A 21 5.12 -2.32 -2.19
N GLY A 22 5.39 -2.95 -1.05
CA GLY A 22 6.04 -4.25 -0.96
C GLY A 22 5.23 -5.31 -0.21
N PHE A 23 5.66 -6.57 -0.37
CA PHE A 23 5.06 -7.70 0.36
C PHE A 23 5.35 -7.63 1.86
N MET A 24 6.47 -7.03 2.26
CA MET A 24 6.82 -6.84 3.68
C MET A 24 5.86 -5.86 4.37
N ASP A 25 5.42 -4.81 3.67
CA ASP A 25 4.45 -3.84 4.19
C ASP A 25 3.09 -4.50 4.40
N PHE A 26 2.67 -5.33 3.45
CA PHE A 26 1.46 -6.14 3.59
C PHE A 26 1.53 -7.07 4.82
N LEU A 27 2.62 -7.84 4.99
CA LEU A 27 2.78 -8.69 6.16
C LEU A 27 2.79 -7.88 7.46
N SER A 28 3.40 -6.70 7.44
CA SER A 28 3.45 -5.81 8.60
C SER A 28 2.08 -5.27 8.95
N ALA A 29 1.31 -4.85 7.94
CA ALA A 29 -0.08 -4.45 8.08
C ALA A 29 -0.96 -5.57 8.68
N VAL A 30 -0.80 -6.81 8.21
CA VAL A 30 -1.51 -7.97 8.75
C VAL A 30 -1.18 -8.18 10.24
N ILE A 31 0.09 -8.07 10.62
CA ILE A 31 0.52 -8.20 12.02
C ILE A 31 -0.04 -7.06 12.88
N LEU A 32 -0.06 -5.83 12.35
CA LEU A 32 -0.67 -4.66 13.00
C LEU A 32 -2.21 -4.75 13.04
N GLY A 33 -2.82 -5.67 12.30
CA GLY A 33 -4.26 -5.85 12.22
C GLY A 33 -4.98 -4.87 11.30
N ILE A 34 -4.27 -4.26 10.37
CA ILE A 34 -4.81 -3.37 9.33
C ILE A 34 -5.47 -4.21 8.24
N GLY A 35 -6.66 -3.83 7.78
CA GLY A 35 -7.29 -4.43 6.61
C GLY A 35 -7.76 -5.88 6.82
N ARG A 36 -8.50 -6.18 7.90
CA ARG A 36 -8.91 -7.57 8.22
C ARG A 36 -10.07 -8.08 7.37
N GLY A 37 -10.84 -7.19 6.73
CA GLY A 37 -12.00 -7.54 5.90
C GLY A 37 -11.94 -6.96 4.48
N GLU A 38 -10.95 -6.12 4.23
CA GLU A 38 -10.76 -5.38 2.99
C GLU A 38 -9.90 -6.16 1.99
N ASP A 39 -9.91 -5.68 0.75
CA ASP A 39 -9.05 -6.20 -0.31
C ASP A 39 -7.63 -5.65 -0.14
N HIS A 40 -6.63 -6.38 -0.62
CA HIS A 40 -5.24 -5.95 -0.57
C HIS A 40 -4.59 -6.04 -1.95
N ILE A 41 -3.90 -4.99 -2.34
CA ILE A 41 -3.07 -4.96 -3.55
C ILE A 41 -1.62 -4.73 -3.13
N ILE A 42 -0.72 -5.59 -3.58
CA ILE A 42 0.72 -5.45 -3.40
C ILE A 42 1.36 -5.15 -4.74
N LEU A 43 1.98 -3.98 -4.86
CA LEU A 43 2.62 -3.51 -6.09
C LEU A 43 3.92 -4.25 -6.41
N ASN A 44 4.64 -4.72 -5.39
CA ASN A 44 5.99 -5.27 -5.43
C ASN A 44 7.09 -4.29 -5.91
N SER A 45 6.70 -3.07 -6.29
CA SER A 45 7.52 -1.89 -6.59
C SER A 45 6.59 -0.78 -7.10
N VAL A 46 6.88 0.49 -6.76
CA VAL A 46 6.24 1.67 -7.39
C VAL A 46 6.33 1.71 -8.92
N ALA A 47 7.29 1.00 -9.52
CA ALA A 47 7.39 0.87 -10.97
C ALA A 47 6.15 0.20 -11.61
N ASN A 48 5.37 -0.56 -10.83
CA ASN A 48 4.15 -1.22 -11.30
C ASN A 48 2.88 -0.37 -11.14
N MET A 49 2.98 0.87 -10.66
CA MET A 49 1.83 1.76 -10.47
C MET A 49 0.96 1.92 -11.73
N GLN A 50 1.58 1.98 -12.91
CA GLN A 50 0.83 2.09 -14.16
C GLN A 50 -0.12 0.91 -14.43
N LYS A 51 0.22 -0.30 -13.94
CA LYS A 51 -0.61 -1.49 -14.09
C LYS A 51 -1.76 -1.52 -13.07
N VAL A 52 -1.59 -0.87 -11.91
CA VAL A 52 -2.58 -0.96 -10.82
C VAL A 52 -3.82 -0.12 -11.07
N HIS A 53 -3.72 0.92 -11.90
CA HIS A 53 -4.84 1.83 -12.16
C HIS A 53 -6.13 1.11 -12.57
N HIS A 54 -6.03 0.11 -13.45
CA HIS A 54 -7.20 -0.67 -13.87
C HIS A 54 -7.89 -1.41 -12.70
N LEU A 55 -7.10 -1.88 -11.73
CA LEU A 55 -7.63 -2.52 -10.52
C LEU A 55 -8.26 -1.48 -9.60
N LEU A 56 -7.59 -0.32 -9.41
CA LEU A 56 -8.07 0.74 -8.54
C LEU A 56 -9.39 1.34 -9.01
N ASP A 57 -9.68 1.35 -10.31
CA ASP A 57 -10.93 1.87 -10.87
C ASP A 57 -12.17 1.17 -10.28
N GLY A 58 -12.07 -0.12 -9.93
CA GLY A 58 -13.18 -0.90 -9.36
C GLY A 58 -13.50 -0.65 -7.88
N TYR A 59 -12.60 -0.01 -7.14
CA TYR A 59 -12.79 0.23 -5.70
C TYR A 59 -13.50 1.55 -5.42
N ALA A 60 -14.28 1.62 -4.35
CA ALA A 60 -14.87 2.88 -3.87
C ALA A 60 -13.84 3.72 -3.09
N GLN A 61 -12.93 3.05 -2.36
CA GLN A 61 -11.89 3.71 -1.56
C GLN A 61 -10.60 2.90 -1.57
N VAL A 62 -9.48 3.60 -1.61
CA VAL A 62 -8.13 3.01 -1.64
C VAL A 62 -7.29 3.67 -0.55
N TYR A 63 -6.73 2.86 0.33
CA TYR A 63 -5.79 3.28 1.37
C TYR A 63 -4.37 2.96 0.92
N CYS A 64 -3.54 3.98 0.72
CA CYS A 64 -2.17 3.82 0.27
C CYS A 64 -1.20 3.72 1.43
N HIS A 65 -0.42 2.64 1.46
CA HIS A 65 0.70 2.40 2.37
C HIS A 65 1.96 2.27 1.52
N LEU A 66 2.49 3.42 1.09
CA LEU A 66 3.70 3.52 0.28
C LEU A 66 4.89 3.94 1.15
N ASP A 67 6.11 3.67 0.69
CA ASP A 67 7.31 4.05 1.44
C ASP A 67 7.37 5.58 1.57
N ASN A 68 7.86 6.08 2.71
CA ASN A 68 8.12 7.51 2.95
C ASN A 68 9.41 7.97 2.25
N ASP A 69 9.60 7.54 1.01
CA ASP A 69 10.65 8.01 0.13
C ASP A 69 10.07 8.82 -1.04
N GLU A 70 10.94 9.46 -1.81
CA GLU A 70 10.55 10.32 -2.93
C GLU A 70 9.71 9.56 -3.96
N ALA A 71 9.92 8.25 -4.14
CA ALA A 71 9.21 7.46 -5.12
C ALA A 71 7.79 7.11 -4.63
N GLY A 72 7.65 6.74 -3.36
CA GLY A 72 6.36 6.50 -2.72
C GLY A 72 5.52 7.77 -2.59
N GLU A 73 6.11 8.90 -2.22
CA GLU A 73 5.43 10.20 -2.16
C GLU A 73 4.91 10.63 -3.54
N ASN A 74 5.76 10.55 -4.57
CA ASN A 74 5.35 10.85 -5.94
C ASN A 74 4.22 9.95 -6.44
N ALA A 75 4.29 8.65 -6.13
CA ALA A 75 3.24 7.69 -6.48
C ALA A 75 1.92 7.99 -5.77
N CYS A 76 1.96 8.37 -4.49
CA CYS A 76 0.77 8.78 -3.73
C CYS A 76 0.13 10.04 -4.34
N VAL A 77 0.94 11.05 -4.65
CA VAL A 77 0.48 12.29 -5.30
C VAL A 77 -0.13 12.01 -6.68
N GLU A 78 0.45 11.10 -7.48
CA GLU A 78 -0.12 10.69 -8.77
C GLU A 78 -1.50 10.04 -8.59
N LEU A 79 -1.65 9.17 -7.60
CA LEU A 79 -2.93 8.53 -7.30
C LEU A 79 -3.98 9.54 -6.82
N GLN A 80 -3.62 10.45 -5.92
CA GLN A 80 -4.53 11.49 -5.45
C GLN A 80 -4.92 12.46 -6.57
N LYS A 81 -4.00 12.82 -7.48
CA LYS A 81 -4.32 13.64 -8.66
C LYS A 81 -5.32 12.95 -9.58
N ARG A 82 -5.24 11.62 -9.70
CA ARG A 82 -6.10 10.83 -10.61
C ARG A 82 -7.46 10.48 -10.01
N TYR A 83 -7.48 10.13 -8.72
CA TYR A 83 -8.65 9.58 -8.04
C TYR A 83 -9.27 10.52 -6.99
N GLY A 84 -8.59 11.62 -6.65
CA GLY A 84 -9.05 12.57 -5.63
C GLY A 84 -9.22 11.92 -4.27
N ASP A 85 -10.32 12.25 -3.59
CA ASP A 85 -10.65 11.79 -2.23
C ASP A 85 -10.89 10.28 -2.10
N LYS A 86 -10.97 9.56 -3.22
CA LYS A 86 -11.01 8.09 -3.24
C LYS A 86 -9.72 7.48 -2.71
N VAL A 87 -8.58 8.15 -2.91
CA VAL A 87 -7.28 7.69 -2.43
C VAL A 87 -6.92 8.43 -1.15
N ILE A 88 -6.76 7.67 -0.07
CA ILE A 88 -6.36 8.19 1.23
C ILE A 88 -4.93 7.74 1.51
N ASP A 89 -4.06 8.71 1.75
CA ASP A 89 -2.71 8.42 2.21
C ASP A 89 -2.73 7.95 3.67
N HIS A 90 -2.24 6.73 3.90
CA HIS A 90 -2.11 6.12 5.20
C HIS A 90 -0.66 6.10 5.69
N SER A 91 0.28 6.66 4.92
CA SER A 91 1.69 6.82 5.29
C SER A 91 1.89 7.57 6.61
N HIS A 92 0.94 8.47 6.91
CA HIS A 92 0.88 9.22 8.16
C HIS A 92 0.89 8.34 9.42
N LEU A 93 0.39 7.11 9.37
CA LEU A 93 0.40 6.19 10.51
C LEU A 93 1.81 5.84 10.99
N TYR A 94 2.79 5.86 10.09
CA TYR A 94 4.18 5.55 10.37
C TYR A 94 5.08 6.75 10.06
N THR A 95 4.59 7.96 10.31
CA THR A 95 5.37 9.19 10.18
C THR A 95 6.66 9.08 11.00
N GLY A 96 7.80 9.31 10.36
CA GLY A 96 9.14 9.18 10.98
C GLY A 96 9.79 7.80 10.80
N TYR A 97 9.12 6.87 10.13
CA TYR A 97 9.66 5.58 9.70
C TYR A 97 9.65 5.50 8.18
N LYS A 98 10.57 4.74 7.59
CA LYS A 98 10.63 4.57 6.14
C LYS A 98 9.39 3.84 5.61
N ASP A 99 8.99 2.77 6.29
CA ASP A 99 7.94 1.87 5.84
C ASP A 99 7.20 1.21 7.02
N LEU A 100 6.12 0.48 6.71
CA LEU A 100 5.31 -0.22 7.73
C LEU A 100 6.12 -1.29 8.47
N ASN A 101 7.10 -1.91 7.81
CA ASN A 101 7.94 -2.91 8.42
C ASN A 101 8.90 -2.30 9.45
N GLU A 102 9.52 -1.15 9.16
CA GLU A 102 10.36 -0.42 10.10
C GLU A 102 9.55 0.07 11.30
N TYR A 103 8.34 0.58 11.05
CA TYR A 103 7.39 0.93 12.11
C TYR A 103 7.10 -0.28 13.02
N LEU A 104 6.71 -1.41 12.44
CA LEU A 104 6.43 -2.63 13.20
C LEU A 104 7.66 -3.13 13.99
N MET A 105 8.84 -3.10 13.38
CA MET A 105 10.08 -3.56 14.03
C MET A 105 10.46 -2.67 15.22
N SER A 106 10.31 -1.36 15.09
CA SER A 106 10.56 -0.42 16.19
C SER A 106 9.58 -0.65 17.36
N HIS A 107 8.32 -0.95 17.07
CA HIS A 107 7.29 -1.22 18.07
C HIS A 107 7.41 -2.60 18.72
N LYS A 108 7.92 -3.61 17.99
CA LYS A 108 8.22 -4.94 18.55
C LYS A 108 9.41 -4.97 19.51
N THR A 109 10.32 -4.01 19.39
CA THR A 109 11.56 -3.97 20.19
C THR A 109 11.32 -3.41 21.60
N ARG A 110 10.13 -2.90 21.91
CA ARG A 110 9.71 -2.59 23.29
C ARG A 110 9.19 -3.86 23.97
N LYS A 111 10.10 -4.71 24.44
CA LYS A 111 9.83 -5.68 25.51
C LYS A 111 10.72 -5.37 26.71
#